data_AF-A0A1I7VSE0-F1
#
_entry.id   AF-A0A1I7VSE0-F1
#
_cell.length_a   1.000
_cell.length_b   1.000
_cell.length_c   1.000
_cell.angle_alpha   90.00
_cell.angle_beta   90.00
_cell.angle_gamma   90.00
#
_symmetry.space_group_name_H-M   'P 1'
#
loop_
_entity.id
_entity.type
_entity.pdbx_description
1 polymer ?
#
loop_
_entity_poly.entity_id
_entity_poly.type
_entity_poly.pdbx_seq_one_letter_code
_entity_poly.pdbx_strand_id
1 'polypeptide(L)'
;MERLKKFWNDIVGNEVDYSQFETRNGDTDIIVFREKSSKFMLFGTNIHVVLGATIAATIGLMVTITFCIIYTFYHQRGQGRNYFIDHLELVDLIFALFFGLPCHYLLFYGIHRENKRYLTPFLIFYCTNFVLNVIFLSITIIASSITVIATIMDARQLIHGQVLYDFGWIVFQLVFTIAQGFAIYLVLRCKKYLNAKEHWKKISNQGPNNTDHSIIADGVVADSSVLGI
;
A
#
# COMPACT_ATOMS: atom_id res chain seq x y z
N MET A 1 7.48 1.24 20.75
CA MET A 1 6.96 2.53 20.25
C MET A 1 7.78 3.13 19.10
N GLU A 2 9.11 3.12 19.16
CA GLU A 2 9.97 3.75 18.12
C GLU A 2 9.75 3.19 16.70
N ARG A 3 9.55 1.88 16.53
CA ARG A 3 9.26 1.27 15.22
C ARG A 3 7.94 1.74 14.61
N LEU A 4 6.91 1.94 15.45
CA LEU A 4 5.61 2.49 15.05
C LEU A 4 5.73 3.96 14.67
N LYS A 5 6.49 4.75 15.45
CA LYS A 5 6.78 6.15 15.15
C LYS A 5 7.54 6.29 13.82
N LYS A 6 8.53 5.42 13.58
CA LYS A 6 9.27 5.37 12.31
C LYS A 6 8.38 4.97 11.13
N PHE A 7 7.48 4.01 11.32
CA PHE A 7 6.49 3.63 10.30
C PHE A 7 5.53 4.78 9.95
N TRP A 8 5.03 5.50 10.95
CA TRP A 8 4.22 6.69 10.74
C TRP A 8 5.00 7.82 10.09
N ASN A 9 6.26 8.05 10.48
CA ASN A 9 7.14 9.03 9.82
C ASN A 9 7.45 8.64 8.37
N ASP A 10 7.56 7.35 8.06
CA ASP A 10 7.71 6.82 6.71
C ASP A 10 6.43 7.02 5.86
N ILE A 11 5.26 6.89 6.48
CA ILE A 11 3.97 7.21 5.83
C ILE A 11 3.86 8.71 5.56
N VAL A 12 4.33 9.56 6.47
CA VAL A 12 4.28 11.02 6.36
C VAL A 12 5.37 11.56 5.42
N GLY A 13 6.51 10.88 5.31
CA GLY A 13 7.55 11.11 4.30
C GLY A 13 8.76 11.95 4.74
N ASN A 14 9.09 11.99 6.04
CA ASN A 14 10.07 12.96 6.57
C ASN A 14 11.55 12.53 6.59
N GLU A 15 11.90 11.25 6.39
CA GLU A 15 13.30 10.80 6.52
C GLU A 15 13.67 9.73 5.47
N VAL A 16 14.04 10.17 4.27
CA VAL A 16 14.70 9.28 3.30
C VAL A 16 16.04 9.91 2.96
N ASP A 17 17.14 9.21 3.26
CA ASP A 17 18.46 9.58 2.77
C ASP A 17 18.51 9.32 1.27
N TYR A 18 18.54 10.38 0.46
CA TYR A 18 18.41 10.28 -1.01
C TYR A 18 19.75 10.00 -1.71
N SER A 19 20.88 10.19 -1.02
CA SER A 19 22.23 9.99 -1.55
C SER A 19 22.48 8.55 -2.04
N GLN A 20 21.78 7.58 -1.45
CA GLN A 20 21.90 6.16 -1.79
C GLN A 20 21.25 5.75 -3.12
N PHE A 21 20.58 6.67 -3.82
CA PHE A 21 19.91 6.45 -5.11
C PHE A 21 20.58 7.18 -6.27
N GLU A 22 21.70 7.83 -5.97
CA GLU A 22 22.53 8.59 -6.88
C GLU A 22 23.71 7.73 -7.33
N THR A 23 24.14 7.88 -8.57
CA THR A 23 25.39 7.26 -9.05
C THR A 23 26.15 8.32 -9.81
N ARG A 24 27.40 8.58 -9.39
CA ARG A 24 28.35 9.37 -10.16
C ARG A 24 28.80 8.54 -11.36
N ASN A 25 28.60 9.07 -12.56
CA ASN A 25 29.01 8.40 -13.77
C ASN A 25 30.51 8.66 -14.02
N GLY A 26 31.37 7.84 -13.44
CA GLY A 26 32.83 7.98 -13.60
C GLY A 26 33.38 9.35 -13.14
N ASP A 27 34.37 9.88 -13.86
CA ASP A 27 35.08 11.16 -13.61
C ASP A 27 34.22 12.41 -13.91
N THR A 28 32.90 12.28 -14.03
CA THR A 28 31.99 13.41 -14.28
C THR A 28 31.02 13.61 -13.12
N ASP A 29 30.75 14.88 -12.78
CA ASP A 29 29.81 15.29 -11.72
C ASP A 29 28.32 15.11 -12.09
N ILE A 30 28.02 14.26 -13.07
CA ILE A 30 26.65 13.97 -13.50
C ILE A 30 26.04 12.92 -12.56
N ILE A 31 25.07 13.36 -11.76
CA ILE A 31 24.30 12.52 -10.83
C ILE A 31 23.04 12.00 -11.54
N VAL A 32 23.01 10.71 -11.89
CA VAL A 32 21.85 10.07 -12.55
C VAL A 32 20.98 9.33 -11.53
N PHE A 33 19.66 9.51 -11.59
CA PHE A 33 18.71 8.76 -10.75
C PHE A 33 18.63 7.30 -11.19
N ARG A 34 18.93 6.38 -10.26
CA ARG A 34 18.90 4.94 -10.56
C ARG A 34 17.50 4.35 -10.42
N GLU A 35 16.68 4.49 -11.47
CA GLU A 35 15.31 3.94 -11.49
C GLU A 35 15.25 2.42 -11.26
N LYS A 36 16.20 1.66 -11.80
CA LYS A 36 16.31 0.20 -11.64
C LYS A 36 17.14 -0.23 -10.42
N SER A 37 17.25 0.61 -9.40
CA SER A 37 17.95 0.24 -8.16
C SER A 37 17.27 -0.96 -7.51
N SER A 38 18.05 -1.92 -6.98
CA SER A 38 17.51 -3.08 -6.24
C SER A 38 16.58 -2.66 -5.08
N LYS A 39 16.75 -1.44 -4.57
CA LYS A 39 15.89 -0.84 -3.54
C LYS A 39 14.49 -0.50 -4.03
N PHE A 40 14.25 -0.39 -5.34
CA PHE A 40 12.92 -0.20 -5.95
C PHE A 40 12.37 -1.48 -6.57
N MET A 41 13.05 -2.61 -6.35
CA MET A 41 12.58 -3.92 -6.75
C MET A 41 11.96 -4.64 -5.55
N LEU A 42 10.92 -5.42 -5.79
CA LEU A 42 10.23 -6.20 -4.76
C LEU A 42 11.00 -7.48 -4.46
N PHE A 43 11.28 -7.76 -3.19
CA PHE A 43 11.90 -9.02 -2.73
C PHE A 43 13.20 -9.42 -3.45
N GLY A 44 13.99 -8.46 -3.94
CA GLY A 44 15.19 -8.75 -4.72
C GLY A 44 14.92 -9.37 -6.10
N THR A 45 13.67 -9.32 -6.57
CA THR A 45 13.25 -9.78 -7.90
C THR A 45 13.45 -8.69 -8.96
N ASN A 46 13.03 -8.95 -10.21
CA ASN A 46 12.98 -7.96 -11.28
C ASN A 46 11.63 -7.20 -11.36
N ILE A 47 10.78 -7.27 -10.33
CA ILE A 47 9.48 -6.58 -10.30
C ILE A 47 9.62 -5.21 -9.64
N HIS A 48 9.34 -4.16 -10.41
CA HIS A 48 9.39 -2.78 -9.90
C HIS A 48 8.24 -2.48 -8.92
N VAL A 49 8.50 -1.67 -7.89
CA VAL A 49 7.52 -1.31 -6.85
C VAL A 49 6.25 -0.64 -7.39
N VAL A 50 6.35 0.08 -8.51
CA VAL A 50 5.18 0.69 -9.19
C VAL A 50 4.26 -0.40 -9.76
N LEU A 51 4.83 -1.43 -10.40
CA LEU A 51 4.06 -2.53 -10.94
C LEU A 51 3.38 -3.31 -9.81
N GLY A 52 4.10 -3.61 -8.73
CA GLY A 52 3.51 -4.29 -7.59
C GLY A 52 2.40 -3.49 -6.90
N ALA A 53 2.58 -2.17 -6.73
CA ALA A 53 1.51 -1.31 -6.20
C ALA A 53 0.29 -1.25 -7.13
N THR A 54 0.48 -1.29 -8.45
CA THR A 54 -0.61 -1.34 -9.43
C THR A 54 -1.39 -2.64 -9.35
N ILE A 55 -0.68 -3.78 -9.23
CA ILE A 55 -1.30 -5.10 -9.05
C ILE A 55 -2.10 -5.13 -7.73
N ALA A 56 -1.50 -4.66 -6.64
CA ALA A 56 -2.17 -4.59 -5.34
C ALA A 56 -3.41 -3.69 -5.37
N ALA A 57 -3.33 -2.53 -6.03
CA ALA A 57 -4.45 -1.63 -6.23
C ALA A 57 -5.60 -2.30 -7.00
N THR A 58 -5.25 -3.08 -8.03
CA THR A 58 -6.22 -3.81 -8.88
C THR A 58 -6.92 -4.91 -8.11
N ILE A 59 -6.16 -5.75 -7.42
CA ILE A 59 -6.73 -6.83 -6.60
C ILE A 59 -7.62 -6.24 -5.51
N GLY A 60 -7.14 -5.23 -4.78
CA GLY A 60 -7.93 -4.59 -3.72
C GLY A 60 -9.21 -3.93 -4.24
N LEU A 61 -9.17 -3.31 -5.42
CA LEU A 61 -10.35 -2.74 -6.05
C LEU A 61 -11.36 -3.83 -6.42
N MET A 62 -10.90 -4.95 -7.01
CA MET A 62 -11.77 -6.07 -7.37
C MET A 62 -12.43 -6.69 -6.14
N VAL A 63 -11.67 -6.85 -5.05
CA VAL A 63 -12.22 -7.32 -3.76
C VAL A 63 -13.26 -6.34 -3.23
N THR A 64 -12.97 -5.03 -3.27
CA THR A 64 -13.91 -3.99 -2.80
C THR A 64 -15.20 -3.98 -3.63
N ILE A 65 -15.11 -4.06 -4.95
CA ILE A 65 -16.28 -4.12 -5.83
C ILE A 65 -17.08 -5.41 -5.59
N THR A 66 -16.39 -6.55 -5.47
CA THR A 66 -17.04 -7.84 -5.21
C THR A 66 -17.78 -7.81 -3.88
N PHE A 67 -17.16 -7.27 -2.83
CA PHE A 67 -17.80 -7.05 -1.54
C PHE A 67 -19.04 -6.16 -1.68
N CYS A 68 -18.93 -5.02 -2.36
CA CYS A 68 -20.07 -4.13 -2.57
C CYS A 68 -21.23 -4.83 -3.29
N ILE A 69 -20.95 -5.59 -4.35
CA ILE A 69 -21.97 -6.31 -5.14
C ILE A 69 -22.63 -7.38 -4.29
N ILE A 70 -21.83 -8.30 -3.71
CA ILE A 70 -22.36 -9.41 -2.92
C ILE A 70 -23.22 -8.86 -1.79
N TYR A 71 -22.73 -7.87 -1.05
CA TYR A 71 -23.41 -7.35 0.12
C TYR A 71 -24.69 -6.59 -0.22
N THR A 72 -24.67 -5.76 -1.28
CA THR A 72 -25.87 -5.04 -1.73
C THR A 72 -27.00 -6.00 -2.09
N PHE A 73 -26.70 -7.12 -2.76
CA PHE A 73 -27.72 -8.08 -3.20
C PHE A 73 -28.09 -9.13 -2.14
N TYR A 74 -27.17 -9.54 -1.27
CA TYR A 74 -27.46 -10.49 -0.19
C TYR A 74 -28.27 -9.85 0.95
N HIS A 75 -27.95 -8.60 1.32
CA HIS A 75 -28.67 -7.91 2.38
C HIS A 75 -30.13 -7.61 1.99
N GLN A 76 -30.40 -7.31 0.72
CA GLN A 76 -31.77 -7.12 0.20
C GLN A 76 -32.65 -8.38 0.32
N ARG A 77 -32.07 -9.57 0.47
CA ARG A 77 -32.82 -10.82 0.65
C ARG A 77 -33.17 -11.13 2.10
N GLY A 78 -32.80 -10.28 3.06
CA GLY A 78 -33.10 -10.49 4.48
C GLY A 78 -32.51 -11.79 5.05
N GLN A 79 -31.46 -12.33 4.41
CA GLN A 79 -30.77 -13.57 4.84
C GLN A 79 -29.73 -13.30 5.93
N GLY A 80 -29.86 -12.15 6.62
CA GLY A 80 -28.98 -11.70 7.67
C GLY A 80 -29.04 -12.61 8.89
N ARG A 81 -27.86 -13.00 9.38
CA ARG A 81 -27.69 -14.06 10.39
C ARG A 81 -28.03 -13.57 11.79
N ASN A 82 -27.77 -12.29 12.05
CA ASN A 82 -27.94 -11.60 13.32
C ASN A 82 -28.02 -10.09 13.06
N TYR A 83 -29.03 -9.41 13.61
CA TYR A 83 -29.28 -7.98 13.41
C TYR A 83 -28.04 -7.10 13.66
N PHE A 84 -27.22 -7.45 14.67
CA PHE A 84 -26.00 -6.72 14.99
C PHE A 84 -24.89 -6.87 13.93
N ILE A 85 -24.68 -8.07 13.39
CA ILE A 85 -23.67 -8.33 12.36
C ILE A 85 -24.09 -7.65 11.06
N ASP A 86 -25.37 -7.72 10.72
CA ASP A 86 -25.94 -7.06 9.55
C ASP A 86 -25.75 -5.53 9.60
N HIS A 87 -25.83 -4.92 10.80
CA HIS A 87 -25.59 -3.49 10.97
C HIS A 87 -24.11 -3.13 10.79
N LEU A 88 -23.19 -3.91 11.36
CA LEU A 88 -21.75 -3.67 11.19
C LEU A 88 -21.34 -3.79 9.72
N GLU A 89 -21.82 -4.82 9.04
CA GLU A 89 -21.49 -5.05 7.64
C GLU A 89 -22.15 -3.99 6.72
N LEU A 90 -23.33 -3.46 7.06
CA LEU A 90 -23.93 -2.31 6.36
C LEU A 90 -23.07 -1.04 6.51
N VAL A 91 -22.52 -0.80 7.71
CA VAL A 91 -21.57 0.29 7.93
C VAL A 91 -20.33 0.10 7.06
N ASP A 92 -19.77 -1.12 7.02
CA ASP A 92 -18.63 -1.43 6.14
C ASP A 92 -18.94 -1.24 4.66
N LEU A 93 -20.15 -1.57 4.20
CA LEU A 93 -20.59 -1.30 2.83
C LEU A 93 -20.60 0.20 2.50
N ILE A 94 -21.14 1.02 3.41
CA ILE A 94 -21.15 2.48 3.26
C ILE A 94 -19.70 2.99 3.19
N PHE A 95 -18.83 2.53 4.09
CA PHE A 95 -17.41 2.91 4.07
C PHE A 95 -16.70 2.48 2.78
N ALA A 96 -16.98 1.27 2.28
CA ALA A 96 -16.42 0.76 1.04
C ALA A 96 -16.83 1.61 -0.17
N LEU A 97 -18.09 2.04 -0.24
CA LEU A 97 -18.61 2.86 -1.34
C LEU A 97 -18.08 4.30 -1.30
N PHE A 98 -18.13 4.96 -0.14
CA PHE A 98 -17.79 6.38 -0.03
C PHE A 98 -16.30 6.67 0.20
N PHE A 99 -15.55 5.72 0.75
CA PHE A 99 -14.13 5.91 1.03
C PHE A 99 -13.26 4.87 0.32
N GLY A 100 -13.65 3.59 0.31
CA GLY A 100 -12.89 2.51 -0.32
C GLY A 100 -12.68 2.72 -1.82
N LEU A 101 -13.77 2.85 -2.58
CA LEU A 101 -13.72 3.06 -4.04
C LEU A 101 -12.98 4.35 -4.42
N PRO A 102 -13.25 5.53 -3.81
CA PRO A 102 -12.46 6.74 -4.07
C PRO A 102 -10.98 6.59 -3.72
N CYS A 103 -10.63 5.90 -2.63
CA CYS A 103 -9.23 5.64 -2.28
C CYS A 103 -8.51 4.84 -3.36
N HIS A 104 -9.15 3.80 -3.90
CA HIS A 104 -8.60 3.03 -5.01
C HIS A 104 -8.47 3.87 -6.29
N TYR A 105 -9.48 4.68 -6.61
CA TYR A 105 -9.40 5.59 -7.76
C TYR A 105 -8.23 6.58 -7.64
N LEU A 106 -8.10 7.24 -6.49
CA LEU A 106 -7.00 8.17 -6.23
C LEU A 106 -5.64 7.46 -6.25
N LEU A 107 -5.56 6.21 -5.75
CA LEU A 107 -4.34 5.41 -5.84
C LEU A 107 -3.92 5.18 -7.30
N PHE A 108 -4.84 4.74 -8.16
CA PHE A 108 -4.56 4.58 -9.59
C PHE A 108 -4.15 5.89 -10.26
N TYR A 109 -4.91 6.95 -9.99
CA TYR A 109 -4.60 8.28 -10.52
C TYR A 109 -3.21 8.76 -10.08
N GLY A 110 -2.86 8.53 -8.81
CA GLY A 110 -1.57 8.89 -8.24
C GLY A 110 -0.39 8.11 -8.81
N ILE A 111 -0.57 6.80 -9.03
CA ILE A 111 0.42 5.96 -9.69
C ILE A 111 0.62 6.44 -11.14
N HIS A 112 -0.46 6.67 -11.89
CA HIS A 112 -0.40 7.08 -13.29
C HIS A 112 0.18 8.48 -13.49
N ARG A 113 -0.17 9.43 -12.62
CA ARG A 113 0.39 10.80 -12.62
C ARG A 113 1.75 10.91 -11.92
N GLU A 114 2.30 9.80 -11.43
CA GLU A 114 3.53 9.76 -10.64
C GLU A 114 3.54 10.74 -9.46
N ASN A 115 2.37 11.00 -8.87
CA ASN A 115 2.21 11.99 -7.81
C ASN A 115 1.86 11.31 -6.48
N LYS A 116 2.84 11.33 -5.57
CA LYS A 116 2.77 10.72 -4.25
C LYS A 116 1.62 11.22 -3.36
N ARG A 117 1.09 12.42 -3.61
CA ARG A 117 0.01 13.02 -2.79
C ARG A 117 -1.25 12.17 -2.86
N TYR A 118 -1.59 11.65 -4.03
CA TYR A 118 -2.80 10.86 -4.25
C TYR A 118 -2.71 9.42 -3.68
N LEU A 119 -1.53 8.94 -3.30
CA LEU A 119 -1.35 7.67 -2.59
C LEU A 119 -1.70 7.79 -1.09
N THR A 120 -1.72 9.02 -0.55
CA THR A 120 -1.87 9.25 0.88
C THR A 120 -3.26 8.91 1.43
N PRO A 121 -4.39 9.26 0.76
CA PRO A 121 -5.72 8.83 1.20
C PRO A 121 -5.84 7.32 1.36
N PHE A 122 -5.36 6.56 0.36
CA PHE A 122 -5.32 5.10 0.44
C PHE A 122 -4.50 4.61 1.65
N LEU A 123 -3.29 5.13 1.84
CA LEU A 123 -2.44 4.73 2.97
C LEU A 123 -3.09 5.03 4.32
N ILE A 124 -3.67 6.22 4.51
CA ILE A 124 -4.32 6.58 5.79
C ILE A 124 -5.53 5.67 6.04
N PHE A 125 -6.43 5.56 5.07
CA PHE A 125 -7.66 4.78 5.23
C PHE A 125 -7.36 3.28 5.48
N TYR A 126 -6.51 2.67 4.65
CA TYR A 126 -6.20 1.25 4.79
C TYR A 126 -5.28 0.95 5.98
N CYS A 127 -4.43 1.87 6.43
CA CYS A 127 -3.69 1.69 7.70
C CYS A 127 -4.64 1.73 8.91
N THR A 128 -5.60 2.66 8.94
CA THR A 128 -6.61 2.71 10.01
C THR A 128 -7.44 1.43 10.03
N ASN A 129 -7.94 0.99 8.87
CA ASN A 129 -8.68 -0.28 8.77
C ASN A 129 -7.82 -1.48 9.15
N PHE A 130 -6.52 -1.48 8.81
CA PHE A 130 -5.62 -2.56 9.21
C PHE A 130 -5.47 -2.64 10.74
N VAL A 131 -5.31 -1.51 11.41
CA VAL A 131 -5.25 -1.46 12.89
C VAL A 131 -6.57 -1.93 13.50
N LEU A 132 -7.70 -1.48 12.97
CA LEU A 132 -9.02 -1.96 13.42
C LEU A 132 -9.17 -3.46 13.23
N ASN A 133 -8.78 -4.00 12.07
CA ASN A 133 -8.83 -5.43 11.79
C ASN A 133 -7.95 -6.25 12.73
N VAL A 134 -6.77 -5.75 13.11
CA VAL A 134 -5.90 -6.39 14.12
C VAL A 134 -6.56 -6.38 15.50
N ILE A 135 -7.21 -5.29 15.89
CA ILE A 135 -7.94 -5.20 17.16
C ILE A 135 -9.12 -6.18 17.17
N PHE A 136 -9.95 -6.17 16.12
CA PHE A 136 -11.07 -7.09 15.99
C PHE A 136 -10.62 -8.55 16.00
N LEU A 137 -9.57 -8.90 15.24
CA LEU A 137 -8.99 -10.24 15.25
C LEU A 137 -8.55 -10.65 16.65
N SER A 138 -7.90 -9.75 17.39
CA SER A 138 -7.48 -10.01 18.77
C SER A 138 -8.67 -10.31 19.69
N ILE A 139 -9.73 -9.50 19.59
CA ILE A 139 -10.97 -9.70 20.35
C ILE A 139 -11.63 -11.03 19.98
N THR A 140 -11.74 -11.33 18.68
CA THR A 140 -12.35 -12.58 18.19
C THR A 140 -11.59 -13.81 18.67
N ILE A 141 -10.25 -13.79 18.65
CA ILE A 141 -9.43 -14.90 19.17
C ILE A 141 -9.65 -15.08 20.67
N ILE A 142 -9.66 -13.99 21.45
CA ILE A 142 -9.90 -14.05 22.90
C ILE A 142 -11.30 -14.61 23.19
N ALA A 143 -12.32 -14.09 22.52
CA ALA A 143 -13.71 -14.53 22.69
C ALA A 143 -13.87 -16.01 22.33
N SER A 144 -13.33 -16.43 21.18
CA SER A 144 -13.35 -17.83 20.75
C SER A 144 -12.64 -18.74 21.74
N SER A 145 -11.49 -18.30 22.29
CA SER A 145 -10.76 -19.07 23.31
C SER A 145 -11.58 -19.28 24.58
N ILE A 146 -12.29 -18.25 25.05
CA ILE A 146 -13.19 -18.35 26.23
C ILE A 146 -14.34 -19.32 25.94
N THR A 147 -14.97 -19.23 24.76
CA THR A 147 -16.06 -20.13 24.36
C THR A 147 -15.60 -21.59 24.26
N VAL A 148 -14.39 -21.84 23.74
CA VAL A 148 -13.81 -23.19 23.69
C VAL A 148 -13.58 -23.74 25.11
N ILE A 149 -13.04 -22.94 26.03
CA ILE A 149 -12.86 -23.36 27.42
C ILE A 149 -14.20 -23.69 28.08
N ALA A 150 -15.22 -22.85 27.90
CA ALA A 150 -16.55 -23.07 28.44
C ALA A 150 -17.24 -24.32 27.86
N THR A 151 -17.05 -24.60 26.56
CA THR A 151 -17.62 -25.78 25.90
C THR A 151 -16.88 -27.09 26.20
N ILE A 152 -15.59 -27.04 26.56
CA ILE A 152 -14.87 -28.19 27.13
C ILE A 152 -15.42 -28.53 28.52
N MET A 153 -15.83 -27.50 29.29
CA MET A 153 -16.46 -27.68 30.60
C MET A 153 -17.91 -28.16 30.50
N ASP A 154 -18.66 -27.74 29.48
CA ASP A 154 -20.04 -28.16 29.22
C ASP A 154 -20.10 -29.16 28.03
N ALA A 155 -19.92 -30.44 28.34
CA ALA A 155 -19.99 -31.52 27.35
C ALA A 155 -21.42 -31.72 26.83
N ARG A 156 -21.83 -31.01 25.76
CA ARG A 156 -22.96 -31.42 24.89
C ARG A 156 -23.02 -30.68 23.54
N GLN A 157 -22.65 -31.40 22.49
CA GLN A 157 -23.44 -31.71 21.28
C GLN A 157 -24.16 -30.62 20.44
N LEU A 158 -24.02 -29.32 20.69
CA LEU A 158 -24.48 -28.24 19.77
C LEU A 158 -23.35 -27.66 18.89
N ILE A 159 -22.16 -28.25 18.97
CA ILE A 159 -20.87 -27.55 18.84
C ILE A 159 -20.29 -27.61 17.41
N HIS A 160 -20.63 -28.60 16.59
CA HIS A 160 -19.92 -28.80 15.31
C HIS A 160 -20.22 -27.74 14.25
N GLY A 161 -21.46 -27.29 14.11
CA GLY A 161 -21.84 -26.29 13.10
C GLY A 161 -21.39 -24.87 13.44
N GLN A 162 -21.41 -24.52 14.72
CA GLN A 162 -21.03 -23.19 15.21
C GLN A 162 -19.50 -23.02 15.27
N VAL A 163 -18.76 -24.06 15.70
CA VAL A 163 -17.29 -24.01 15.78
C VAL A 163 -16.60 -24.01 14.41
N LEU A 164 -17.10 -24.78 13.43
CA LEU A 164 -16.53 -24.76 12.07
C LEU A 164 -16.71 -23.39 11.40
N TYR A 165 -17.85 -22.75 11.65
CA TYR A 165 -18.13 -21.40 11.14
C TYR A 165 -17.24 -20.34 11.81
N ASP A 166 -17.11 -20.37 13.15
CA ASP A 166 -16.29 -19.42 13.89
C ASP A 166 -14.80 -19.56 13.52
N PHE A 167 -14.33 -20.79 13.30
CA PHE A 167 -12.96 -21.03 12.80
C PHE A 167 -12.77 -20.52 11.38
N GLY A 168 -13.74 -20.75 10.48
CA GLY A 168 -13.71 -20.22 9.12
C GLY A 168 -13.65 -18.70 9.07
N TRP A 169 -14.40 -18.02 9.96
CA TRP A 169 -14.37 -16.56 10.09
C TRP A 169 -13.01 -16.06 10.58
N ILE A 170 -12.41 -16.70 11.59
CA ILE A 170 -11.07 -16.34 12.08
C ILE A 170 -10.01 -16.49 10.99
N VAL A 171 -10.02 -17.61 10.25
CA VAL A 171 -9.08 -17.86 9.15
C VAL A 171 -9.26 -16.81 8.05
N PHE A 172 -10.50 -16.50 7.67
CA PHE A 172 -10.79 -15.45 6.70
C PHE A 172 -10.26 -14.09 7.16
N GLN A 173 -10.57 -13.68 8.39
CA GLN A 173 -10.12 -12.41 8.99
C GLN A 173 -8.59 -12.31 8.99
N LEU A 174 -7.90 -13.41 9.34
CA LEU A 174 -6.45 -13.48 9.36
C LEU A 174 -5.85 -13.30 7.96
N VAL A 175 -6.32 -14.06 6.97
CA VAL A 175 -5.86 -13.97 5.58
C VAL A 175 -6.12 -12.58 5.00
N PHE A 176 -7.30 -12.03 5.25
CA PHE A 176 -7.67 -10.69 4.80
C PHE A 176 -6.74 -9.62 5.40
N THR A 177 -6.48 -9.69 6.70
CA THR A 177 -5.57 -8.76 7.39
C THR A 177 -4.15 -8.84 6.84
N ILE A 178 -3.63 -10.04 6.58
CA ILE A 178 -2.30 -10.24 5.98
C ILE A 178 -2.26 -9.65 4.56
N ALA A 179 -3.26 -9.92 3.73
CA ALA A 179 -3.35 -9.41 2.37
C ALA A 179 -3.42 -7.87 2.34
N GLN A 180 -4.21 -7.27 3.24
CA GLN A 180 -4.30 -5.82 3.39
C GLN A 180 -2.97 -5.21 3.83
N GLY A 181 -2.29 -5.82 4.82
CA GLY A 181 -0.97 -5.38 5.26
C GLY A 181 0.07 -5.42 4.13
N PHE A 182 0.02 -6.45 3.29
CA PHE A 182 0.88 -6.57 2.12
C PHE A 182 0.59 -5.48 1.07
N ALA A 183 -0.69 -5.19 0.79
CA ALA A 183 -1.07 -4.11 -0.13
C ALA A 183 -0.55 -2.74 0.35
N ILE A 184 -0.71 -2.44 1.65
CA ILE A 184 -0.19 -1.21 2.27
C ILE A 184 1.34 -1.13 2.10
N TYR A 185 2.05 -2.23 2.36
CA TYR A 185 3.50 -2.28 2.20
C TYR A 185 3.93 -1.94 0.76
N LEU A 186 3.26 -2.52 -0.26
CA LEU A 186 3.57 -2.24 -1.67
C LEU A 186 3.32 -0.77 -2.03
N VAL A 187 2.18 -0.21 -1.61
CA VAL A 187 1.84 1.20 -1.87
C VAL A 187 2.81 2.14 -1.15
N LEU A 188 3.24 1.81 0.07
CA LEU A 188 4.23 2.60 0.80
C LEU A 188 5.59 2.61 0.09
N ARG A 189 6.01 1.46 -0.45
CA ARG A 189 7.25 1.34 -1.25
C ARG A 189 7.17 2.15 -2.54
N CYS A 190 6.02 2.11 -3.22
CA CYS A 190 5.75 2.95 -4.39
C CYS A 190 5.79 4.45 -4.02
N LYS A 191 5.17 4.85 -2.90
CA LYS A 191 5.23 6.24 -2.40
C LYS A 191 6.67 6.71 -2.15
N LYS A 192 7.51 5.86 -1.54
CA LYS A 192 8.93 6.16 -1.32
C LYS A 192 9.69 6.36 -2.64
N TYR A 193 9.43 5.51 -3.64
CA TYR A 193 9.99 5.67 -4.98
C TYR A 193 9.55 7.00 -5.62
N LEU A 194 8.25 7.32 -5.62
CA LEU A 194 7.75 8.59 -6.17
C LEU A 194 8.33 9.80 -5.44
N ASN A 195 8.55 9.71 -4.13
CA ASN A 195 9.18 10.77 -3.36
C ASN A 195 10.64 11.00 -3.77
N ALA A 196 11.41 9.93 -3.96
CA ALA A 196 12.79 10.01 -4.45
C ALA A 196 12.85 10.57 -5.88
N LYS A 197 11.95 10.12 -6.76
CA LYS A 197 11.84 10.62 -8.14
C LYS A 197 11.50 12.12 -8.17
N GLU A 198 10.55 12.57 -7.35
CA GLU A 198 10.19 13.99 -7.26
C GLU A 198 11.34 14.84 -6.70
N HIS A 199 12.05 14.35 -5.68
CA HIS A 199 13.22 15.03 -5.11
C HIS A 199 14.31 15.23 -6.16
N TRP A 200 14.66 14.18 -6.90
CA TRP A 200 15.65 14.26 -7.97
C TRP A 200 15.21 15.21 -9.10
N LYS A 201 13.94 15.17 -9.52
CA LYS A 201 13.39 16.09 -10.52
C LYS A 201 13.48 17.56 -10.09
N LYS A 202 13.37 17.85 -8.79
CA LYS A 202 13.56 19.22 -8.27
C LYS A 202 15.01 19.66 -8.36
N ILE A 203 15.95 18.79 -8.00
CA ILE A 203 17.39 19.07 -8.12
C ILE A 203 17.78 19.27 -9.58
N SER A 204 17.33 18.39 -10.48
CA SER A 204 17.64 18.49 -11.91
C SER A 204 17.08 19.78 -12.54
N ASN A 205 15.86 20.17 -12.15
CA ASN A 205 15.22 21.39 -12.64
C ASN A 205 15.78 22.68 -12.01
N GLN A 206 16.58 22.59 -10.95
CA GLN A 206 17.20 23.73 -10.28
C GLN A 206 18.60 24.10 -10.81
N GLY A 207 19.13 23.41 -11.83
CA GLY A 207 20.39 23.83 -12.46
C GLY A 207 20.26 25.16 -13.21
N PRO A 208 21.34 25.93 -13.44
CA PRO A 208 22.45 26.32 -12.58
C PRO A 208 22.25 27.79 -12.13
N ASN A 209 21.10 28.15 -11.54
CA ASN A 209 20.80 29.56 -11.26
C ASN A 209 21.16 30.04 -9.85
N ASN A 210 21.87 29.25 -9.01
CA ASN A 210 22.24 29.73 -7.68
C ASN A 210 23.42 29.04 -6.99
N THR A 211 24.32 28.36 -7.70
CA THR A 211 25.60 27.95 -7.13
C THR A 211 26.67 27.91 -8.20
N ASP A 212 27.68 28.75 -8.03
CA ASP A 212 28.98 28.59 -8.66
C ASP A 212 29.51 27.18 -8.37
N HIS A 213 29.37 26.29 -9.36
CA HIS A 213 30.39 25.40 -9.90
C HIS A 213 29.73 24.31 -10.77
N SER A 214 29.85 24.53 -12.09
CA SER A 214 29.81 23.56 -13.21
C SER A 214 28.72 22.48 -13.27
N ILE A 215 27.61 22.78 -13.97
CA ILE A 215 26.74 21.78 -14.63
C ILE A 215 26.24 22.33 -15.99
N ILE A 216 26.73 21.80 -17.10
CA ILE A 216 26.30 22.00 -18.51
C ILE A 216 26.74 20.73 -19.29
N ALA A 217 26.07 20.17 -20.29
CA ALA A 217 24.73 20.26 -20.84
C ALA A 217 24.51 19.04 -21.77
N ASP A 218 23.29 18.94 -22.26
CA ASP A 218 22.81 18.03 -23.30
C ASP A 218 23.78 17.78 -24.46
N GLY A 219 23.78 16.53 -24.90
CA GLY A 219 24.47 16.08 -26.10
C GLY A 219 23.90 16.75 -27.36
N VAL A 220 24.78 17.45 -28.08
CA VAL A 220 24.70 17.61 -29.54
C VAL A 220 25.97 17.01 -30.10
N VAL A 221 25.78 16.05 -31.00
CA VAL A 221 26.80 15.24 -31.68
C VAL A 221 27.81 16.15 -32.38
N ALA A 222 29.09 16.03 -32.02
CA ALA A 222 30.20 16.58 -32.79
C ALA A 222 30.52 15.61 -33.93
N ASP A 223 30.26 16.03 -35.17
CA ASP A 223 30.88 15.40 -36.33
C ASP A 223 32.22 16.10 -36.58
N SER A 224 33.30 15.32 -36.60
CA SER A 224 34.67 15.79 -36.75
C SER A 224 35.28 15.20 -38.02
N SER A 225 35.50 16.04 -39.02
CA SER A 225 36.44 15.86 -40.14
C SER A 225 36.45 17.22 -40.89
N VAL A 226 37.55 17.89 -41.22
CA VAL A 226 38.89 17.46 -41.66
C VAL A 226 39.92 18.57 -41.32
N LEU A 227 41.15 18.11 -41.12
CA LEU A 227 42.43 18.79 -40.91
C LEU A 227 42.78 19.97 -41.84
N GLY A 228 43.74 20.77 -41.36
CA GLY A 228 44.26 21.98 -41.98
C GLY A 228 45.11 21.79 -43.24
N ILE A 229 45.32 22.91 -43.95
CA ILE A 229 46.57 23.69 -44.05
C ILE A 229 46.15 25.16 -44.08
#